data_AF-A0A6C0BGR4-F1
#
_entry.id   AF-A0A6C0BGR4-F1
#
_cell.length_a   1.000
_cell.length_b   1.000
_cell.length_c   1.000
_cell.angle_alpha   90.00
_cell.angle_beta   90.00
_cell.angle_gamma   90.00
#
_symmetry.space_group_name_H-M   'P 1'
#
loop_
_entity.id
_entity.type
_entity.pdbx_description
1 polymer ?
#
loop_
_entity_poly.entity_id
_entity_poly.type
_entity_poly.pdbx_seq_one_letter_code
_entity_poly.pdbx_strand_id
1 'polypeptide(L)'
;MTTNVSIISFSLDESLTNMISQTLDCENKEMFITNFQLYLMYGNDLTKFVVDLDIIWEWLGFTRIDNVKRLLSRNFSENEDYKVLLLREDKPLGGRPKEKIMMNVETFKALCMMSNTPKGKQTRRYYSKMESIFFKYIEDKHQTTLQALETEKKKIECDLKRQKEVDIQAKLIEKHKNTPLVYILKVQEADDHNFIIKIGETDDINQRVISHRQEYNECVLIDVFPCARPHAFEQFILKHKQISEHRVTATETIRISPKFSYDALIKIIKKNINNFNGLSPTERLEIEKIKYRTKLLETIQGSTDDFVKKQLIDLLSKETFVHETTESESDDEEICKFRQRCVYQYDPSDLTKPINVFNSLRQAARSLKNAQFHDYHIRNASNKNTIFANFRWYYTDGEDVSLPSTLPLTQEDNEPSRNTGLIAQVDKDKTHIINVFASQRDAEKETNVHNCQISMGVTTGTLKNGYYWMMYDTCTDDLKQSFKGSLPEPKRMMTCSKNVQRIDPITNKVLETYHCIQDICNQYKCCHKSINKASKSGDVFKGYKWNIVAV
;
A
#
# COMPACT_ATOMS: atom_id res chain seq x y z
N MET A 1 51.67 29.26 26.07
CA MET A 1 50.35 28.74 26.52
C MET A 1 49.39 28.42 25.37
N THR A 2 49.58 28.92 24.14
CA THR A 2 48.70 28.66 22.98
C THR A 2 49.07 27.41 22.15
N THR A 3 50.23 26.81 22.34
CA THR A 3 50.74 25.65 21.57
C THR A 3 50.34 24.27 22.13
N ASN A 4 49.76 24.19 23.33
CA ASN A 4 49.49 22.90 23.99
C ASN A 4 48.13 22.29 23.66
N VAL A 5 47.18 23.08 23.14
CA VAL A 5 45.83 22.58 22.78
C VAL A 5 45.83 21.87 21.43
N SER A 6 46.74 22.24 20.51
CA SER A 6 46.81 21.71 19.14
C SER A 6 47.42 20.31 19.01
N ILE A 7 48.03 19.76 20.08
CA ILE A 7 48.58 18.39 20.08
C ILE A 7 47.51 17.36 20.53
N ILE A 8 46.54 17.78 21.34
CA ILE A 8 45.44 16.92 21.82
C ILE A 8 44.44 16.64 20.68
N SER A 9 44.33 17.55 19.71
CA SER A 9 43.35 17.49 18.62
C SER A 9 43.64 16.46 17.54
N PHE A 10 44.69 15.65 17.63
CA PHE A 10 45.07 14.75 16.52
C PHE A 10 44.68 13.27 16.69
N SER A 11 44.07 12.83 17.81
CA SER A 11 43.80 11.38 17.95
C SER A 11 42.74 10.93 18.97
N LEU A 12 42.21 11.81 19.82
CA LEU A 12 41.30 11.38 20.89
C LEU A 12 39.84 11.62 20.50
N ASP A 13 38.99 10.65 20.84
CA ASP A 13 37.54 10.77 20.71
C ASP A 13 37.05 12.03 21.44
N GLU A 14 36.15 12.79 20.83
CA GLU A 14 35.56 14.00 21.38
C GLU A 14 34.88 13.74 22.74
N SER A 15 34.22 12.57 22.88
CA SER A 15 33.58 12.15 24.12
C SER A 15 34.59 11.99 25.27
N LEU A 16 35.72 11.34 24.98
CA LEU A 16 36.80 11.16 25.95
C LEU A 16 37.46 12.50 26.31
N THR A 17 37.68 13.35 25.31
CA THR A 17 38.25 14.71 25.49
C THR A 17 37.37 15.56 26.40
N ASN A 18 36.04 15.48 26.24
CA ASN A 18 35.09 16.15 27.10
C ASN A 18 35.10 15.61 28.53
N MET A 19 35.12 14.28 28.72
CA MET A 19 35.21 13.68 30.06
C MET A 19 36.48 14.08 30.81
N ILE A 20 37.63 14.05 30.12
CA ILE A 20 38.90 14.51 30.67
C ILE A 20 38.82 16.00 31.05
N SER A 21 38.24 16.82 30.17
CA SER A 21 38.13 18.26 30.37
C SER A 21 37.24 18.67 31.54
N GLN A 22 36.18 17.89 31.81
CA GLN A 22 35.23 18.15 32.90
C GLN A 22 35.70 17.60 34.25
N THR A 23 36.45 16.50 34.24
CA THR A 23 36.80 15.77 35.48
C THR A 23 38.15 16.20 36.08
N LEU A 24 39.11 16.61 35.24
CA LEU A 24 40.42 17.04 35.69
C LEU A 24 40.46 18.56 35.99
N ASP A 25 41.19 18.93 37.03
CA ASP A 25 41.57 20.32 37.30
C ASP A 25 42.72 20.77 36.38
N CYS A 26 43.06 22.06 36.41
CA CYS A 26 44.09 22.63 35.54
C CYS A 26 45.46 21.95 35.69
N GLU A 27 45.87 21.63 36.93
CA GLU A 27 47.15 20.96 37.19
C GLU A 27 47.16 19.52 36.64
N ASN A 28 46.08 18.78 36.84
CA ASN A 28 45.95 17.41 36.31
C ASN A 28 45.83 17.39 34.78
N LYS A 29 45.30 18.43 34.14
CA LYS A 29 45.29 18.58 32.67
C LYS A 29 46.71 18.75 32.12
N GLU A 30 47.53 19.59 32.75
CA GLU A 30 48.93 19.76 32.35
C GLU A 30 49.74 18.46 32.55
N MET A 31 49.50 17.76 33.66
CA MET A 31 50.05 16.43 33.90
C MET A 31 49.63 15.44 32.81
N PHE A 32 48.36 15.46 32.39
CA PHE A 32 47.87 14.61 31.30
C PHE A 32 48.56 14.93 29.99
N ILE A 33 48.66 16.19 29.58
CA ILE A 33 49.31 16.58 28.31
C ILE A 33 50.77 16.13 28.30
N THR A 34 51.50 16.42 29.37
CA THR A 34 52.92 16.08 29.48
C THR A 34 53.12 14.57 29.45
N ASN A 35 52.34 13.82 30.22
CA ASN A 35 52.40 12.37 30.25
C ASN A 35 51.98 11.73 28.92
N PHE A 36 50.94 12.26 28.27
CA PHE A 36 50.46 11.77 26.99
C PHE A 36 51.48 12.03 25.87
N GLN A 37 52.12 13.19 25.85
CA GLN A 37 53.22 13.49 24.91
C GLN A 37 54.41 12.55 25.13
N LEU A 38 54.83 12.35 26.37
CA LEU A 38 55.91 11.40 26.70
C LEU A 38 55.54 9.97 26.28
N TYR A 39 54.28 9.57 26.45
CA TYR A 39 53.79 8.28 26.00
C TYR A 39 53.80 8.15 24.47
N LEU A 40 53.36 9.16 23.72
CA LEU A 40 53.40 9.13 22.26
C LEU A 40 54.82 9.05 21.71
N MET A 41 55.78 9.72 22.37
CA MET A 41 57.18 9.73 21.92
C MET A 41 57.97 8.49 22.33
N TYR A 42 57.73 7.96 23.54
CA TYR A 42 58.60 6.95 24.17
C TYR A 42 57.85 5.86 24.95
N GLY A 43 56.52 5.89 25.01
CA GLY A 43 55.72 5.09 25.93
C GLY A 43 55.81 3.58 25.75
N ASN A 44 56.13 3.12 24.54
CA ASN A 44 56.25 1.70 24.21
C ASN A 44 57.71 1.23 24.08
N ASP A 45 58.69 2.11 24.31
CA ASP A 45 60.11 1.80 24.10
C ASP A 45 60.91 1.91 25.41
N LEU A 46 61.06 0.77 26.09
CA LEU A 46 61.79 0.66 27.35
C LEU A 46 63.30 0.85 27.19
N THR A 47 63.81 0.84 25.95
CA THR A 47 65.23 1.05 25.67
C THR A 47 65.64 2.53 25.72
N LYS A 48 64.65 3.44 25.82
CA LYS A 48 64.86 4.90 25.80
C LYS A 48 64.89 5.48 27.21
N PHE A 49 66.09 5.84 27.64
CA PHE A 49 66.35 6.49 28.93
C PHE A 49 66.28 8.01 28.80
N VAL A 50 65.06 8.55 28.79
CA VAL A 50 64.79 9.98 28.49
C VAL A 50 64.54 10.84 29.72
N VAL A 51 64.33 10.23 30.89
CA VAL A 51 64.01 10.96 32.14
C VAL A 51 65.25 11.11 32.99
N ASP A 52 65.65 12.36 33.25
CA ASP A 52 66.85 12.69 34.03
C ASP A 52 66.53 12.80 35.53
N LEU A 53 67.18 11.97 36.35
CA LEU A 53 66.98 11.94 37.81
C LEU A 53 67.25 13.30 38.45
N ASP A 54 68.26 14.03 37.98
CA ASP A 54 68.68 15.33 38.54
C ASP A 54 67.60 16.39 38.40
N ILE A 55 66.71 16.25 37.41
CA ILE A 55 65.58 17.16 37.17
C ILE A 55 64.36 16.75 38.02
N ILE A 56 64.09 15.45 38.14
CA ILE A 56 62.82 14.97 38.71
C ILE A 56 62.80 14.83 40.24
N TRP A 57 63.96 14.67 40.89
CA TRP A 57 63.98 14.29 42.32
C TRP A 57 63.42 15.40 43.23
N GLU A 58 63.70 16.67 42.90
CA GLU A 58 63.13 17.83 43.60
C GLU A 58 61.63 17.95 43.32
N TRP A 59 61.23 17.77 42.05
CA TRP A 59 59.82 17.81 41.66
C TRP A 59 59.00 16.73 42.36
N LEU A 60 59.57 15.53 42.55
CA LEU A 60 58.97 14.45 43.32
C LEU A 60 58.82 14.78 44.81
N GLY A 61 59.48 15.83 45.32
CA GLY A 61 59.38 16.28 46.70
C GLY A 61 60.30 15.54 47.67
N PHE A 62 61.42 15.01 47.19
CA PHE A 62 62.47 14.47 48.08
C PHE A 62 63.37 15.59 48.60
N THR A 63 63.85 15.45 49.84
CA THR A 63 64.77 16.43 50.46
C THR A 63 66.21 16.28 49.99
N ARG A 64 66.61 15.08 49.54
CA ARG A 64 67.96 14.76 49.08
C ARG A 64 67.91 13.73 47.96
N ILE A 65 68.75 13.92 46.94
CA ILE A 65 68.89 12.99 45.81
C ILE A 65 69.29 11.57 46.26
N ASP A 66 70.08 11.45 47.33
CA ASP A 66 70.53 10.16 47.89
C ASP A 66 69.34 9.25 48.27
N ASN A 67 68.25 9.83 48.75
CA ASN A 67 67.06 9.06 49.14
C ASN A 67 66.38 8.45 47.92
N VAL A 68 66.37 9.16 46.79
CA VAL A 68 65.81 8.65 45.53
C VAL A 68 66.74 7.62 44.90
N LYS A 69 68.06 7.84 44.93
CA LYS A 69 69.04 6.85 44.46
C LYS A 69 68.87 5.52 45.20
N ARG A 70 68.71 5.53 46.53
CA ARG A 70 68.44 4.32 47.33
C ARG A 70 67.11 3.66 46.98
N LEU A 71 66.07 4.46 46.71
CA LEU A 71 64.77 3.92 46.31
C LEU A 71 64.84 3.29 44.91
N LEU A 72 65.58 3.92 44.00
CA LEU A 72 65.79 3.45 42.63
C LEU A 72 66.57 2.12 42.65
N SER A 73 67.74 2.09 43.27
CA SER A 73 68.60 0.89 43.30
C SER A 73 68.02 -0.29 44.08
N ARG A 74 67.04 -0.04 44.97
CA ARG A 74 66.37 -1.10 45.73
C ARG A 74 65.25 -1.79 44.95
N ASN A 75 64.57 -1.08 44.05
CA ASN A 75 63.35 -1.58 43.41
C ASN A 75 63.47 -1.75 41.89
N PHE A 76 64.56 -1.30 41.28
CA PHE A 76 64.75 -1.27 39.83
C PHE A 76 66.15 -1.77 39.44
N SER A 77 66.27 -2.31 38.22
CA SER A 77 67.49 -2.91 37.67
C SER A 77 68.29 -1.92 36.83
N GLU A 78 69.60 -1.82 37.09
CA GLU A 78 70.51 -1.03 36.27
C GLU A 78 70.68 -1.64 34.87
N ASN A 79 70.71 -0.79 33.85
CA ASN A 79 70.73 -1.08 32.40
C ASN A 79 69.42 -1.60 31.80
N GLU A 80 68.41 -1.91 32.62
CA GLU A 80 67.05 -2.24 32.18
C GLU A 80 66.10 -1.06 32.43
N ASP A 81 66.01 -0.63 33.70
CA ASP A 81 65.11 0.44 34.15
C ASP A 81 65.77 1.83 34.11
N TYR A 82 67.06 1.88 34.47
CA TYR A 82 67.84 3.10 34.50
C TYR A 82 69.31 2.87 34.11
N LYS A 83 69.99 3.93 33.67
CA LYS A 83 71.42 3.94 33.33
C LYS A 83 72.15 5.01 34.12
N VAL A 84 73.33 4.66 34.62
CA VAL A 84 74.26 5.58 35.27
C VAL A 84 75.35 5.97 34.27
N LEU A 85 75.45 7.27 34.00
CA LEU A 85 76.44 7.87 33.11
C LEU A 85 77.46 8.64 33.95
N LEU A 86 78.73 8.23 33.91
CA LEU A 86 79.82 8.92 34.61
C LEU A 86 80.34 10.07 33.72
N LEU A 87 80.12 11.32 34.17
CA LEU A 87 80.65 12.49 33.52
C LEU A 87 82.09 12.71 33.98
N ARG A 88 83.04 12.67 33.04
CA ARG A 88 84.43 13.06 33.26
C ARG A 88 84.60 14.50 32.83
N GLU A 89 85.12 15.35 33.71
CA GLU A 89 85.54 16.70 33.36
C GLU A 89 86.96 16.68 32.78
N ASP A 90 87.21 17.48 31.74
CA ASP A 90 88.50 17.54 31.02
C ASP A 90 89.69 18.02 31.89
N LYS A 91 89.42 18.52 33.10
CA LYS A 91 90.43 18.88 34.12
C LYS A 91 89.94 18.52 35.53
N PRO A 92 90.27 17.34 36.07
CA PRO A 92 89.83 16.97 37.41
C PRO A 92 90.59 17.78 38.46
N LEU A 93 89.95 18.81 39.02
CA LEU A 93 90.46 19.61 40.15
C LEU A 93 90.31 18.89 41.51
N GLY A 94 90.37 17.55 41.52
CA GLY A 94 90.15 16.70 42.68
C GLY A 94 88.66 16.55 43.05
N GLY A 95 88.16 15.30 43.09
CA GLY A 95 86.77 15.00 43.44
C GLY A 95 86.28 13.67 42.87
N ARG A 96 85.12 13.19 43.35
CA ARG A 96 84.44 12.02 42.78
C ARG A 96 83.75 12.43 41.46
N PRO A 97 83.86 11.65 40.37
CA PRO A 97 83.20 11.97 39.09
C PRO A 97 81.70 12.18 39.26
N LYS A 98 81.13 13.15 38.53
CA LYS A 98 79.70 13.45 38.61
C LYS A 98 78.91 12.33 37.91
N GLU A 99 78.02 11.69 38.65
CA GLU A 99 77.11 10.66 38.13
C GLU A 99 75.83 11.31 37.60
N LYS A 100 75.39 10.94 36.39
CA LYS A 100 74.10 11.33 35.80
C LYS A 100 73.24 10.08 35.62
N ILE A 101 72.03 10.07 36.18
CA ILE A 101 71.14 8.89 36.14
C ILE A 101 69.96 9.17 35.21
N MET A 102 69.81 8.36 34.17
CA MET A 102 68.71 8.45 33.21
C MET A 102 67.81 7.22 33.34
N MET A 103 66.49 7.38 33.32
CA MET A 103 65.53 6.27 33.41
C MET A 103 64.53 6.30 32.25
N ASN A 104 63.92 5.15 31.97
CA ASN A 104 62.83 5.07 31.00
C ASN A 104 61.52 5.64 31.60
N VAL A 105 60.51 5.86 30.74
CA VAL A 105 59.24 6.48 31.15
C VAL A 105 58.44 5.59 32.10
N GLU A 106 58.50 4.26 31.93
CA GLU A 106 57.78 3.31 32.79
C GLU A 106 58.38 3.29 34.21
N THR A 107 59.70 3.20 34.32
CA THR A 107 60.44 3.28 35.58
C THR A 107 60.14 4.59 36.31
N PHE A 108 60.07 5.72 35.60
CA PHE A 108 59.68 7.00 36.20
C PHE A 108 58.26 6.97 36.78
N LYS A 109 57.29 6.39 36.05
CA LYS A 109 55.91 6.24 36.54
C LYS A 109 55.87 5.35 37.78
N ALA A 110 56.54 4.20 37.75
CA ALA A 110 56.63 3.29 38.88
C ALA A 110 57.28 3.98 40.10
N LEU A 111 58.36 4.74 39.89
CA LEU A 111 59.01 5.52 40.93
C LEU A 111 58.05 6.55 41.56
N CYS A 112 57.24 7.25 40.75
CA CYS A 112 56.19 8.14 41.26
C CYS A 112 55.19 7.41 42.16
N MET A 113 54.77 6.20 41.77
CA MET A 113 53.81 5.38 42.51
C MET A 113 54.37 4.88 43.84
N MET A 114 55.66 4.56 43.89
CA MET A 114 56.36 4.08 45.09
C MET A 114 56.79 5.22 46.03
N SER A 115 56.93 6.43 45.50
CA SER A 115 57.35 7.60 46.27
C SER A 115 56.31 7.96 47.34
N ASN A 116 56.73 7.96 48.61
CA ASN A 116 55.87 8.37 49.72
C ASN A 116 55.95 9.88 50.00
N THR A 117 55.98 10.68 48.93
CA THR A 117 56.04 12.14 48.97
C THR A 117 54.67 12.76 48.69
N PRO A 118 54.45 14.05 48.98
CA PRO A 118 53.23 14.75 48.58
C PRO A 118 52.96 14.65 47.07
N LYS A 119 53.99 14.83 46.23
CA LYS A 119 53.86 14.71 44.77
C LYS A 119 53.59 13.28 44.31
N GLY A 120 54.18 12.26 44.95
CA GLY A 120 53.85 10.86 44.69
C GLY A 120 52.40 10.52 45.06
N LYS A 121 51.89 11.04 46.18
CA LYS A 121 50.45 10.93 46.54
C LYS A 121 49.54 11.62 45.51
N GLN A 122 49.90 12.80 45.03
CA GLN A 122 49.16 13.51 43.99
C GLN A 122 49.14 12.73 42.67
N THR A 123 50.29 12.21 42.25
CA THR A 123 50.44 11.41 41.02
C THR A 123 49.58 10.15 41.06
N ARG A 124 49.56 9.43 42.18
CA ARG A 124 48.64 8.28 42.39
C ARG A 124 47.18 8.67 42.22
N ARG A 125 46.74 9.76 42.85
CA ARG A 125 45.35 10.26 42.71
C ARG A 125 45.01 10.63 41.28
N TYR A 126 45.95 11.24 40.56
CA TYR A 126 45.79 11.57 39.14
C TYR A 126 45.54 10.30 38.32
N TYR A 127 46.37 9.26 38.47
CA TYR A 127 46.19 8.01 37.73
C TYR A 127 44.89 7.28 38.08
N SER A 128 44.48 7.25 39.36
CA SER A 128 43.17 6.69 39.75
C SER A 128 42.00 7.44 39.13
N LYS A 129 42.08 8.78 39.01
CA LYS A 129 41.08 9.57 38.29
C LYS A 129 41.06 9.24 36.80
N MET A 130 42.23 9.13 36.17
CA MET A 130 42.33 8.74 34.75
C MET A 130 41.72 7.37 34.50
N GLU A 131 42.02 6.39 35.35
CA GLU A 131 41.44 5.05 35.29
C GLU A 131 39.90 5.08 35.37
N SER A 132 39.36 5.87 36.30
CA SER A 132 37.90 6.05 36.43
C SER A 132 37.28 6.66 35.16
N ILE A 133 37.94 7.65 34.54
CA ILE A 133 37.50 8.27 33.28
C ILE A 133 37.52 7.23 32.15
N PHE A 134 38.59 6.44 32.04
CA PHE A 134 38.71 5.42 31.00
C PHE A 134 37.69 4.30 31.15
N PHE A 135 37.46 3.80 32.37
CA PHE A 135 36.44 2.78 32.60
C PHE A 135 35.05 3.27 32.19
N LYS A 136 34.69 4.49 32.59
CA LYS A 136 33.42 5.09 32.18
C LYS A 136 33.32 5.23 30.67
N TYR A 137 34.36 5.72 30.01
CA TYR A 137 34.39 5.84 28.55
C TYR A 137 34.23 4.49 27.84
N ILE A 138 34.91 3.45 28.31
CA ILE A 138 34.79 2.10 27.76
C ILE A 138 33.37 1.57 27.95
N GLU A 139 32.78 1.76 29.13
CA GLU A 139 31.40 1.36 29.43
C GLU A 139 30.39 2.07 28.51
N ASP A 140 30.48 3.39 28.37
CA ASP A 140 29.60 4.19 27.51
C ASP A 140 29.71 3.75 26.04
N LYS A 141 30.94 3.49 25.56
CA LYS A 141 31.17 2.98 24.19
C LYS A 141 30.65 1.57 23.99
N HIS A 142 30.82 0.70 24.97
CA HIS A 142 30.32 -0.66 24.94
C HIS A 142 28.79 -0.68 24.87
N GLN A 143 28.10 0.11 25.72
CA GLN A 143 26.65 0.24 25.69
C GLN A 143 26.14 0.78 24.36
N THR A 144 26.78 1.83 23.83
CA THR A 144 26.44 2.40 22.51
C THR A 144 26.57 1.35 21.40
N THR A 145 27.63 0.56 21.44
CA THR A 145 27.88 -0.52 20.45
C THR A 145 26.83 -1.62 20.55
N LEU A 146 26.45 -2.03 21.76
CA LEU A 146 25.40 -3.03 21.97
C LEU A 146 24.05 -2.55 21.42
N GLN A 147 23.68 -1.29 21.67
CA GLN A 147 22.45 -0.70 21.13
C GLN A 147 22.46 -0.67 19.59
N ALA A 148 23.60 -0.30 18.99
CA ALA A 148 23.76 -0.33 17.53
C ALA A 148 23.57 -1.75 16.98
N LEU A 149 24.20 -2.75 17.59
CA LEU A 149 24.08 -4.16 17.19
C LEU A 149 22.65 -4.70 17.35
N GLU A 150 21.95 -4.35 18.42
CA GLU A 150 20.55 -4.76 18.61
C GLU A 150 19.61 -4.15 17.57
N THR A 151 19.83 -2.88 17.20
CA THR A 151 19.03 -2.22 16.14
C THR A 151 19.30 -2.83 14.76
N GLU A 152 20.56 -3.14 14.46
CA GLU A 152 20.94 -3.81 13.22
C GLU A 152 20.37 -5.22 13.14
N LYS A 153 20.44 -6.00 14.23
CA LYS A 153 19.83 -7.33 14.31
C LYS A 153 18.32 -7.29 14.05
N LYS A 154 17.59 -6.35 14.66
CA LYS A 154 16.15 -6.16 14.42
C LYS A 154 15.84 -5.83 12.96
N LYS A 155 16.67 -5.00 12.33
CA LYS A 155 16.54 -4.65 10.91
C LYS A 155 16.75 -5.88 10.01
N ILE A 156 17.82 -6.63 10.23
CA ILE A 156 18.12 -7.87 9.50
C ILE A 156 16.99 -8.90 9.66
N GLU A 157 16.44 -9.06 10.86
CA GLU A 157 15.31 -9.96 11.11
C GLU A 157 14.04 -9.54 10.35
N CYS A 158 13.74 -8.24 10.26
CA CYS A 158 12.63 -7.72 9.46
C CYS A 158 12.85 -7.96 7.96
N ASP A 159 14.05 -7.69 7.45
CA ASP A 159 14.39 -7.89 6.04
C ASP A 159 14.31 -9.38 5.66
N LEU A 160 14.77 -10.27 6.53
CA LEU A 160 14.70 -11.72 6.34
C LEU A 160 13.24 -12.22 6.32
N LYS A 161 12.37 -11.69 7.18
CA LYS A 161 10.93 -12.00 7.15
C LYS A 161 10.30 -11.57 5.83
N ARG A 162 10.59 -10.35 5.38
CA ARG A 162 10.07 -9.82 4.10
C ARG A 162 10.53 -10.65 2.91
N GLN A 163 11.81 -11.06 2.89
CA GLN A 163 12.33 -11.91 1.82
C GLN A 163 11.63 -13.27 1.79
N LYS A 164 11.41 -13.89 2.95
CA LYS A 164 10.66 -15.17 3.03
C LYS A 164 9.24 -15.04 2.50
N GLU A 165 8.54 -13.95 2.80
CA GLU A 165 7.19 -13.70 2.29
C GLU A 165 7.19 -13.57 0.76
N VAL A 166 8.16 -12.85 0.19
CA VAL A 166 8.33 -12.72 -1.28
C VAL A 166 8.60 -14.08 -1.92
N ASP A 167 9.48 -14.89 -1.34
CA ASP A 167 9.83 -16.21 -1.86
C ASP A 167 8.64 -17.18 -1.81
N ILE A 168 7.86 -17.18 -0.72
CA ILE A 168 6.63 -17.97 -0.59
C ILE A 168 5.61 -17.54 -1.63
N GLN A 169 5.39 -16.23 -1.77
CA GLN A 169 4.48 -15.69 -2.76
C GLN A 169 4.87 -16.10 -4.19
N ALA A 170 6.15 -16.03 -4.55
CA ALA A 170 6.63 -16.46 -5.86
C ALA A 170 6.31 -17.94 -6.13
N LYS A 171 6.53 -18.81 -5.13
CA LYS A 171 6.21 -20.24 -5.21
C LYS A 171 4.70 -20.49 -5.35
N LEU A 172 3.86 -19.74 -4.64
CA LEU A 172 2.39 -19.87 -4.73
C LEU A 172 1.88 -19.46 -6.11
N ILE A 173 2.42 -18.36 -6.67
CA ILE A 173 2.07 -17.90 -8.02
C ILE A 173 2.51 -18.92 -9.07
N GLU A 174 3.72 -19.48 -8.93
CA GLU A 174 4.25 -20.47 -9.87
C GLU A 174 3.45 -21.76 -9.88
N LYS A 175 3.10 -22.27 -8.70
CA LYS A 175 2.37 -23.54 -8.53
C LYS A 175 0.93 -23.47 -9.06
N HIS A 176 0.29 -22.30 -9.04
CA HIS A 176 -1.13 -22.13 -9.33
C HIS A 176 -1.42 -21.24 -10.55
N LYS A 177 -0.54 -21.28 -11.56
CA LYS A 177 -0.77 -20.58 -12.84
C LYS A 177 -2.04 -21.10 -13.53
N ASN A 178 -2.85 -20.18 -14.05
CA ASN A 178 -4.06 -20.47 -14.85
C ASN A 178 -5.03 -21.45 -14.17
N THR A 179 -5.10 -21.43 -12.84
CA THR A 179 -5.96 -22.32 -12.06
C THR A 179 -7.07 -21.50 -11.40
N PRO A 180 -8.35 -21.87 -11.55
CA PRO A 180 -9.45 -21.22 -10.84
C PRO A 180 -9.25 -21.39 -9.33
N LEU A 181 -9.18 -20.27 -8.61
CA LEU A 181 -8.88 -20.27 -7.18
C LEU A 181 -9.46 -19.06 -6.44
N VAL A 182 -9.59 -19.20 -5.12
CA VAL A 182 -9.79 -18.09 -4.19
C VAL A 182 -8.45 -17.75 -3.55
N TYR A 183 -8.10 -16.48 -3.48
CA TYR A 183 -6.84 -16.01 -2.90
C TYR A 183 -7.07 -15.16 -1.66
N ILE A 184 -6.02 -15.04 -0.85
CA ILE A 184 -5.97 -14.17 0.33
C ILE A 184 -4.77 -13.24 0.23
N LEU A 185 -5.04 -11.93 0.22
CA LEU A 185 -4.03 -10.89 0.28
C LEU A 185 -4.01 -10.24 1.66
N LYS A 186 -2.81 -9.98 2.16
CA LYS A 186 -2.57 -8.99 3.21
C LYS A 186 -2.37 -7.64 2.54
N VAL A 187 -3.23 -6.68 2.86
CA VAL A 187 -3.13 -5.32 2.33
C VAL A 187 -3.09 -4.30 3.45
N GLN A 188 -2.34 -3.22 3.23
CA GLN A 188 -2.33 -2.06 4.11
C GLN A 188 -3.11 -0.93 3.44
N GLU A 189 -4.09 -0.36 4.15
CA GLU A 189 -4.82 0.82 3.69
C GLU A 189 -3.92 2.08 3.77
N ALA A 190 -4.19 3.07 2.91
CA ALA A 190 -3.36 4.26 2.79
C ALA A 190 -3.32 5.13 4.06
N ASP A 191 -4.37 5.05 4.89
CA ASP A 191 -4.60 5.95 6.02
C ASP A 191 -4.42 5.30 7.40
N ASP A 192 -4.21 3.97 7.47
CA ASP A 192 -4.12 3.23 8.73
C ASP A 192 -2.92 2.26 8.70
N HIS A 193 -2.05 2.28 9.71
CA HIS A 193 -0.93 1.33 9.84
C HIS A 193 -1.39 -0.12 10.14
N ASN A 194 -2.69 -0.39 10.05
CA ASN A 194 -3.30 -1.66 10.34
C ASN A 194 -3.44 -2.50 9.06
N PHE A 195 -3.01 -3.75 9.13
CA PHE A 195 -3.19 -4.71 8.04
C PHE A 195 -4.62 -5.27 8.03
N ILE A 196 -5.21 -5.35 6.84
CA ILE A 196 -6.48 -6.02 6.59
C ILE A 196 -6.28 -7.17 5.61
N ILE A 197 -7.19 -8.12 5.66
CA ILE A 197 -7.18 -9.27 4.77
C ILE A 197 -8.19 -9.03 3.66
N LYS A 198 -7.74 -9.13 2.40
CA LYS A 198 -8.61 -9.12 1.23
C LYS A 198 -8.75 -10.52 0.67
N ILE A 199 -9.98 -10.96 0.49
CA ILE A 199 -10.31 -12.21 -0.20
C ILE A 199 -10.77 -11.85 -1.62
N GLY A 200 -10.51 -12.72 -2.58
CA GLY A 200 -11.07 -12.57 -3.92
C GLY A 200 -10.91 -13.84 -4.75
N GLU A 201 -11.57 -13.87 -5.90
CA GLU A 201 -11.47 -14.93 -6.87
C GLU A 201 -10.63 -14.54 -8.09
N THR A 202 -9.99 -15.52 -8.72
CA THR A 202 -9.27 -15.34 -9.98
C THR A 202 -8.92 -16.66 -10.65
N ASP A 203 -8.72 -16.60 -11.97
CA ASP A 203 -8.12 -17.67 -12.76
C ASP A 203 -6.64 -17.38 -13.07
N ASP A 204 -6.19 -16.13 -12.89
CA ASP A 204 -4.79 -15.69 -13.07
C ASP A 204 -4.33 -14.87 -11.85
N ILE A 205 -3.76 -15.60 -10.89
CA ILE A 205 -3.27 -15.00 -9.65
C ILE A 205 -2.14 -14.00 -9.87
N ASN A 206 -1.34 -14.16 -10.93
CA ASN A 206 -0.21 -13.26 -11.19
C ASN A 206 -0.73 -11.88 -11.60
N GLN A 207 -1.64 -11.83 -12.57
CA GLN A 207 -2.26 -10.56 -13.01
C GLN A 207 -3.06 -9.89 -11.90
N ARG A 208 -3.75 -10.68 -11.07
CA ARG A 208 -4.52 -10.17 -9.94
C ARG A 208 -3.63 -9.51 -8.89
N VAL A 209 -2.51 -10.13 -8.53
CA VAL A 209 -1.52 -9.56 -7.60
C VAL A 209 -0.89 -8.29 -8.16
N ILE A 210 -0.54 -8.26 -9.46
CA ILE A 210 0.00 -7.05 -10.11
C ILE A 210 -0.99 -5.89 -10.03
N SER A 211 -2.28 -6.18 -10.24
CA SER A 211 -3.34 -5.18 -10.17
C SER A 211 -3.50 -4.61 -8.76
N HIS A 212 -3.54 -5.46 -7.73
CA HIS A 212 -3.69 -5.02 -6.33
C HIS A 212 -2.46 -4.26 -5.81
N ARG A 213 -1.25 -4.55 -6.31
CA ARG A 213 -0.05 -3.76 -6.01
C ARG A 213 -0.09 -2.32 -6.54
N GLN A 214 -0.96 -2.03 -7.51
CA GLN A 214 -1.18 -0.66 -7.99
C GLN A 214 -2.23 0.09 -7.15
N GLU A 215 -3.08 -0.64 -6.44
CA GLU A 215 -4.19 -0.11 -5.63
C GLU A 215 -3.80 0.11 -4.16
N TYR A 216 -2.97 -0.78 -3.59
CA TYR A 216 -2.56 -0.75 -2.19
C TYR A 216 -1.07 -0.43 -2.03
N ASN A 217 -0.71 0.28 -0.95
CA ASN A 217 0.69 0.62 -0.63
C ASN A 217 1.54 -0.63 -0.34
N GLU A 218 1.01 -1.55 0.47
CA GLU A 218 1.62 -2.85 0.75
C GLU A 218 0.62 -3.96 0.41
N CYS A 219 1.04 -4.92 -0.39
CA CYS A 219 0.23 -6.04 -0.87
C CYS A 219 1.06 -7.32 -0.95
N VAL A 220 0.75 -8.27 -0.08
CA VAL A 220 1.43 -9.57 0.02
C VAL A 220 0.41 -10.69 -0.16
N LEU A 221 0.71 -11.63 -1.05
CA LEU A 221 -0.09 -12.85 -1.21
C LEU A 221 0.26 -13.83 -0.10
N ILE A 222 -0.71 -14.15 0.75
CA ILE A 222 -0.49 -15.07 1.87
C ILE A 222 -0.81 -16.51 1.46
N ASP A 223 -2.01 -16.72 0.91
CA ASP A 223 -2.53 -18.06 0.64
C ASP A 223 -3.41 -18.09 -0.61
N VAL A 224 -3.47 -19.27 -1.24
CA VAL A 224 -4.31 -19.56 -2.40
C VAL A 224 -5.02 -20.91 -2.23
N PHE A 225 -6.26 -20.96 -2.68
CA PHE A 225 -7.18 -22.07 -2.52
C PHE A 225 -7.78 -22.46 -3.87
N PRO A 226 -7.16 -23.40 -4.60
CA PRO A 226 -7.71 -23.91 -5.86
C PRO A 226 -9.09 -24.50 -5.66
N CYS A 227 -10.04 -24.07 -6.49
CA CYS A 227 -11.38 -24.62 -6.44
C CYS A 227 -12.10 -24.58 -7.78
N ALA A 228 -12.98 -25.55 -8.01
CA ALA A 228 -13.72 -25.66 -9.27
C ALA A 228 -14.73 -24.53 -9.47
N ARG A 229 -15.29 -23.98 -8.37
CA ARG A 229 -16.26 -22.88 -8.38
C ARG A 229 -15.83 -21.71 -7.49
N PRO A 230 -14.80 -20.92 -7.89
CA PRO A 230 -14.22 -19.85 -7.06
C PRO A 230 -15.20 -18.77 -6.64
N HIS A 231 -16.04 -18.30 -7.57
CA HIS A 231 -17.01 -17.24 -7.28
C HIS A 231 -18.04 -17.69 -6.23
N ALA A 232 -18.56 -18.92 -6.34
CA ALA A 232 -19.50 -19.45 -5.34
C ALA A 232 -18.84 -19.62 -3.97
N PHE A 233 -17.56 -20.04 -3.96
CA PHE A 233 -16.82 -20.26 -2.72
C PHE A 233 -16.46 -18.94 -2.02
N GLU A 234 -16.02 -17.93 -2.75
CA GLU A 234 -15.75 -16.59 -2.20
C GLU A 234 -17.01 -16.00 -1.54
N GLN A 235 -18.16 -16.05 -2.23
CA GLN A 235 -19.41 -15.54 -1.70
C GLN A 235 -19.85 -16.29 -0.43
N PHE A 236 -19.62 -17.60 -0.37
CA PHE A 236 -19.83 -18.40 0.83
C PHE A 236 -18.96 -17.92 2.00
N ILE A 237 -17.67 -17.70 1.77
CA ILE A 237 -16.73 -17.22 2.80
C ILE A 237 -17.18 -15.84 3.33
N LEU A 238 -17.52 -14.91 2.43
CA LEU A 238 -17.91 -13.55 2.81
C LEU A 238 -19.25 -13.46 3.56
N LYS A 239 -20.15 -14.43 3.35
CA LYS A 239 -21.46 -14.53 4.03
C LYS A 239 -21.43 -15.41 5.27
N HIS A 240 -20.33 -16.11 5.55
CA HIS A 240 -20.23 -16.98 6.71
C HIS A 240 -20.38 -16.18 8.00
N LYS A 241 -21.24 -16.62 8.91
CA LYS A 241 -21.64 -15.91 10.14
C LYS A 241 -20.45 -15.36 10.94
N GLN A 242 -19.40 -16.17 11.12
CA GLN A 242 -18.20 -15.78 11.87
C GLN A 242 -17.28 -14.80 11.12
N ILE A 243 -17.44 -14.63 9.82
CA ILE A 243 -16.60 -13.78 8.97
C ILE A 243 -17.31 -12.46 8.67
N SER A 244 -18.62 -12.50 8.43
CA SER A 244 -19.43 -11.33 8.09
C SER A 244 -19.38 -10.23 9.15
N GLU A 245 -19.26 -10.60 10.42
CA GLU A 245 -19.16 -9.68 11.57
C GLU A 245 -17.85 -8.87 11.60
N HIS A 246 -16.83 -9.29 10.85
CA HIS A 246 -15.49 -8.69 10.86
C HIS A 246 -15.13 -7.97 9.55
N ARG A 247 -16.11 -7.74 8.68
CA ARG A 247 -15.91 -7.02 7.42
C ARG A 247 -15.80 -5.51 7.65
N VAL A 248 -14.81 -4.88 7.01
CA VAL A 248 -14.48 -3.44 7.23
C VAL A 248 -15.30 -2.52 6.32
N THR A 249 -15.75 -3.00 5.16
CA THR A 249 -16.60 -2.26 4.21
C THR A 249 -17.45 -3.24 3.40
N ALA A 250 -18.38 -2.77 2.56
CA ALA A 250 -19.14 -3.63 1.64
C ALA A 250 -18.26 -4.38 0.62
N THR A 251 -16.95 -4.12 0.62
CA THR A 251 -15.90 -4.79 -0.16
C THR A 251 -15.45 -6.12 0.47
N GLU A 252 -14.72 -6.93 -0.29
CA GLU A 252 -14.22 -8.26 0.08
C GLU A 252 -13.03 -8.20 1.09
N THR A 253 -13.14 -7.36 2.12
CA THR A 253 -12.08 -7.06 3.11
C THR A 253 -12.51 -7.37 4.54
N ILE A 254 -11.60 -7.96 5.33
CA ILE A 254 -11.82 -8.49 6.68
C ILE A 254 -10.75 -7.92 7.62
N ARG A 255 -11.17 -7.47 8.80
CA ARG A 255 -10.27 -7.04 9.88
C ARG A 255 -9.89 -8.24 10.74
N ILE A 256 -8.59 -8.48 10.89
CA ILE A 256 -8.09 -9.43 11.88
C ILE A 256 -8.03 -8.72 13.24
N SER A 257 -8.53 -9.37 14.28
CA SER A 257 -8.55 -8.83 15.64
C SER A 257 -8.36 -9.97 16.65
N PRO A 258 -8.14 -9.68 17.94
CA PRO A 258 -8.10 -10.73 18.97
C PRO A 258 -9.38 -11.60 19.02
N LYS A 259 -10.51 -11.10 18.50
CA LYS A 259 -11.78 -11.85 18.43
C LYS A 259 -11.87 -12.80 17.24
N PHE A 260 -11.09 -12.56 16.17
CA PHE A 260 -11.07 -13.38 14.96
C PHE A 260 -9.67 -13.41 14.35
N SER A 261 -9.01 -14.55 14.53
CA SER A 261 -7.65 -14.77 14.05
C SER A 261 -7.61 -15.27 12.62
N TYR A 262 -6.44 -15.09 11.98
CA TYR A 262 -6.17 -15.64 10.65
C TYR A 262 -6.33 -17.17 10.61
N ASP A 263 -5.93 -17.87 11.66
CA ASP A 263 -6.06 -19.33 11.74
C ASP A 263 -7.52 -19.79 11.75
N ALA A 264 -8.41 -19.02 12.38
CA ALA A 264 -9.85 -19.31 12.37
C ALA A 264 -10.42 -19.20 10.95
N LEU A 265 -10.02 -18.16 10.19
CA LEU A 265 -10.37 -18.00 8.79
C LEU A 265 -9.90 -19.20 7.94
N ILE A 266 -8.64 -19.58 8.08
CA ILE A 266 -8.05 -20.71 7.34
C ILE A 266 -8.78 -22.03 7.66
N LYS A 267 -9.15 -22.24 8.94
CA LYS A 267 -9.91 -23.42 9.37
C LYS A 267 -11.28 -23.49 8.69
N ILE A 268 -11.99 -22.37 8.59
CA ILE A 268 -13.29 -22.30 7.89
C ILE A 268 -13.13 -22.62 6.40
N ILE A 269 -12.12 -22.03 5.75
CA ILE A 269 -11.85 -22.25 4.32
C ILE A 269 -11.53 -23.72 4.05
N LYS A 270 -10.58 -24.30 4.78
CA LYS A 270 -10.15 -25.70 4.61
C LYS A 270 -11.29 -26.70 4.89
N LYS A 271 -12.17 -26.41 5.85
CA LYS A 271 -13.33 -27.28 6.15
C LYS A 271 -14.32 -27.34 4.98
N ASN A 272 -14.52 -26.23 4.27
CA ASN A 272 -15.61 -26.10 3.30
C ASN A 272 -15.17 -26.22 1.84
N ILE A 273 -13.90 -26.05 1.51
CA ILE A 273 -13.39 -26.02 0.12
C ILE A 273 -13.80 -27.26 -0.71
N ASN A 274 -13.84 -28.45 -0.09
CA ASN A 274 -14.18 -29.70 -0.78
C ASN A 274 -15.61 -29.70 -1.33
N ASN A 275 -16.55 -29.02 -0.67
CA ASN A 275 -17.94 -28.91 -1.11
C ASN A 275 -18.07 -28.10 -2.41
N PHE A 276 -17.07 -27.27 -2.71
CA PHE A 276 -17.01 -26.45 -3.92
C PHE A 276 -16.14 -27.08 -5.02
N ASN A 277 -15.48 -28.21 -4.71
CA ASN A 277 -14.67 -29.00 -5.64
C ASN A 277 -15.39 -30.23 -6.19
N GLY A 278 -16.51 -30.64 -5.58
CA GLY A 278 -17.37 -31.71 -6.07
C GLY A 278 -18.43 -31.23 -7.07
N LEU A 279 -18.94 -32.15 -7.90
CA LEU A 279 -20.16 -31.99 -8.69
C LEU A 279 -21.33 -31.67 -7.75
N SER A 280 -22.03 -30.58 -8.03
CA SER A 280 -23.26 -30.21 -7.31
C SER A 280 -24.32 -31.32 -7.42
N PRO A 281 -25.27 -31.42 -6.47
CA PRO A 281 -26.37 -32.38 -6.57
C PRO A 281 -27.14 -32.29 -7.88
N THR A 282 -27.29 -31.08 -8.44
CA THR A 282 -27.91 -30.82 -9.73
C THR A 282 -27.09 -31.35 -10.90
N GLU A 283 -25.77 -31.12 -10.91
CA GLU A 283 -24.88 -31.64 -11.95
C GLU A 283 -24.79 -33.18 -11.89
N ARG A 284 -24.84 -33.78 -10.70
CA ARG A 284 -24.93 -35.25 -10.55
C ARG A 284 -26.22 -35.79 -11.15
N LEU A 285 -27.35 -35.13 -10.86
CA LEU A 285 -28.67 -35.49 -11.39
C LEU A 285 -28.73 -35.35 -12.92
N GLU A 286 -28.12 -34.31 -13.48
CA GLU A 286 -28.03 -34.13 -14.94
C GLU A 286 -27.15 -35.19 -15.60
N ILE A 287 -26.00 -35.52 -15.00
CA ILE A 287 -25.14 -36.61 -15.48
C ILE A 287 -25.89 -37.94 -15.45
N GLU A 288 -26.70 -38.19 -14.40
CA GLU A 288 -27.49 -39.41 -14.29
C GLU A 288 -28.62 -39.47 -15.32
N LYS A 289 -29.32 -38.35 -15.57
CA LYS A 289 -30.29 -38.21 -16.67
C LYS A 289 -29.65 -38.48 -18.03
N ILE A 290 -28.45 -37.94 -18.26
CA ILE A 290 -27.70 -38.15 -19.50
C ILE A 290 -27.33 -39.62 -19.66
N LYS A 291 -26.79 -40.27 -18.61
CA LYS A 291 -26.46 -41.71 -18.63
C LYS A 291 -27.68 -42.57 -18.93
N TYR A 292 -28.83 -42.26 -18.33
CA TYR A 292 -30.08 -42.95 -18.60
C TYR A 292 -30.52 -42.79 -20.06
N ARG A 293 -30.47 -41.57 -20.61
CA ARG A 293 -30.77 -41.29 -22.02
C ARG A 293 -29.84 -42.04 -22.97
N THR A 294 -28.54 -42.06 -22.69
CA THR A 294 -27.55 -42.78 -23.51
C THR A 294 -27.84 -44.28 -23.53
N LYS A 295 -28.10 -44.89 -22.37
CA LYS A 295 -28.47 -46.32 -22.28
C LYS A 295 -29.77 -46.63 -23.05
N LEU A 296 -30.74 -45.72 -23.02
CA LEU A 296 -32.00 -45.87 -23.75
C LEU A 296 -31.77 -45.80 -25.27
N LEU A 297 -30.92 -44.87 -25.74
CA LEU A 297 -30.53 -44.72 -27.14
C LEU A 297 -29.77 -45.95 -27.65
N GLU A 298 -28.86 -46.50 -26.86
CA GLU A 298 -28.14 -47.75 -27.18
C GLU A 298 -29.11 -48.93 -27.35
N THR A 299 -30.14 -49.01 -26.48
CA THR A 299 -31.17 -50.05 -26.55
C THR A 299 -32.06 -49.89 -27.80
N ILE A 300 -32.39 -48.65 -28.18
CA ILE A 300 -33.14 -48.34 -29.41
C ILE A 300 -32.33 -48.75 -30.65
N GLN A 301 -31.03 -48.45 -30.67
CA GLN A 301 -30.15 -48.80 -31.78
C GLN A 301 -29.94 -50.32 -31.92
N GLY A 302 -29.95 -51.06 -30.81
CA GLY A 302 -29.83 -52.52 -30.81
C GLY A 302 -31.13 -53.29 -31.08
N SER A 303 -32.29 -52.64 -31.00
CA SER A 303 -33.59 -53.30 -31.25
C SER A 303 -33.86 -53.45 -32.75
N THR A 304 -34.40 -54.60 -33.17
CA THR A 304 -34.89 -54.82 -34.55
C THR A 304 -36.42 -54.63 -34.66
N ASP A 305 -37.11 -54.42 -33.55
CA ASP A 305 -38.57 -54.26 -33.50
C ASP A 305 -38.97 -52.78 -33.53
N ASP A 306 -39.62 -52.37 -34.63
CA ASP A 306 -40.04 -50.99 -34.88
C ASP A 306 -41.14 -50.50 -33.93
N PHE A 307 -41.94 -51.39 -33.35
CA PHE A 307 -42.96 -51.01 -32.37
C PHE A 307 -42.31 -50.59 -31.04
N VAL A 308 -41.32 -51.36 -30.59
CA VAL A 308 -40.55 -51.07 -29.37
C VAL A 308 -39.73 -49.80 -29.53
N LYS A 309 -39.11 -49.59 -30.70
CA LYS A 309 -38.40 -48.33 -31.01
C LYS A 309 -39.33 -47.12 -30.88
N LYS A 310 -40.55 -47.22 -31.44
CA LYS A 310 -41.50 -46.12 -31.43
C LYS A 310 -41.99 -45.78 -30.01
N GLN A 311 -42.19 -46.78 -29.15
CA GLN A 311 -42.51 -46.55 -27.73
C GLN A 311 -41.35 -45.92 -26.95
N LEU A 312 -40.11 -46.37 -27.15
CA LEU A 312 -38.93 -45.84 -26.47
C LEU A 312 -38.59 -44.40 -26.91
N ILE A 313 -38.85 -44.07 -28.19
CA ILE A 313 -38.73 -42.70 -28.71
C ILE A 313 -39.78 -41.78 -28.06
N ASP A 314 -41.02 -42.25 -27.89
CA ASP A 314 -42.08 -41.49 -27.20
C ASP A 314 -41.72 -41.21 -25.73
N LEU A 315 -41.10 -42.17 -25.04
CA LEU A 315 -40.54 -42.05 -23.69
C LEU A 315 -39.39 -41.03 -23.59
N LEU A 316 -38.53 -40.91 -24.62
CA LEU A 316 -37.49 -39.88 -24.68
C LEU A 316 -38.06 -38.46 -24.80
N SER A 317 -39.23 -38.32 -25.45
CA SER A 317 -39.89 -37.03 -25.69
C SER A 317 -40.80 -36.55 -24.55
N LYS A 318 -41.16 -37.41 -23.59
CA LYS A 318 -41.98 -37.02 -22.43
C LYS A 318 -41.09 -36.68 -21.23
N GLU A 319 -40.92 -35.39 -20.94
CA GLU A 319 -40.25 -34.91 -19.73
C GLU A 319 -41.10 -35.16 -18.47
N THR A 320 -41.17 -36.40 -17.98
CA THR A 320 -41.65 -36.68 -16.61
C THR A 320 -41.00 -37.94 -16.07
N PHE A 321 -40.03 -37.78 -15.17
CA PHE A 321 -39.60 -38.85 -14.27
C PHE A 321 -40.07 -38.48 -12.86
N VAL A 322 -41.09 -39.19 -12.36
CA VAL A 322 -41.53 -39.10 -10.96
C VAL A 322 -40.74 -40.16 -10.20
N HIS A 323 -39.99 -39.75 -9.18
CA HIS A 323 -39.48 -40.70 -8.19
C HIS A 323 -40.16 -40.42 -6.85
N GLU A 324 -40.84 -41.42 -6.32
CA GLU A 324 -41.25 -41.47 -4.91
C GLU A 324 -40.00 -41.45 -4.03
N THR A 325 -39.89 -40.41 -3.21
CA THR A 325 -38.93 -40.35 -2.10
C THR A 325 -39.50 -41.11 -0.92
N THR A 326 -38.89 -42.24 -0.57
CA THR A 326 -38.99 -42.79 0.78
C THR A 326 -38.24 -41.87 1.74
N GLU A 327 -38.99 -41.28 2.67
CA GLU A 327 -38.48 -40.55 3.82
C GLU A 327 -37.59 -41.47 4.68
N SER A 328 -36.35 -41.04 4.90
CA SER A 328 -35.60 -41.41 6.08
C SER A 328 -35.01 -40.13 6.65
N GLU A 329 -35.52 -39.76 7.81
CA GLU A 329 -35.14 -38.62 8.64
C GLU A 329 -33.62 -38.60 8.90
N SER A 330 -33.00 -37.45 8.62
CA SER A 330 -31.84 -37.00 9.38
C SER A 330 -31.81 -35.47 9.32
N ASP A 331 -31.91 -34.88 10.50
CA ASP A 331 -31.76 -33.46 10.78
C ASP A 331 -30.48 -32.89 10.12
N ASP A 332 -30.63 -31.84 9.31
CA ASP A 332 -29.72 -30.69 9.17
C ASP A 332 -29.87 -29.98 7.81
N GLU A 333 -29.51 -28.69 7.81
CA GLU A 333 -29.26 -27.80 6.67
C GLU A 333 -30.47 -27.11 6.03
N GLU A 334 -30.70 -25.88 6.50
CA GLU A 334 -31.37 -24.83 5.73
C GLU A 334 -30.52 -24.49 4.49
N ILE A 335 -30.68 -25.28 3.43
CA ILE A 335 -30.09 -25.04 2.11
C ILE A 335 -30.71 -23.75 1.57
N CYS A 336 -29.92 -22.68 1.63
CA CYS A 336 -30.24 -21.42 0.97
C CYS A 336 -30.31 -21.67 -0.55
N LYS A 337 -31.53 -21.73 -1.12
CA LYS A 337 -31.79 -21.83 -2.56
C LYS A 337 -31.05 -20.70 -3.29
N PHE A 338 -30.00 -21.03 -4.04
CA PHE A 338 -29.23 -20.08 -4.85
C PHE A 338 -30.14 -19.41 -5.90
N ARG A 339 -30.39 -18.10 -5.76
CA ARG A 339 -31.16 -17.29 -6.72
C ARG A 339 -30.19 -16.62 -7.70
N GLN A 340 -30.23 -17.00 -8.97
CA GLN A 340 -29.28 -16.59 -10.01
C GLN A 340 -29.77 -15.36 -10.78
N ARG A 341 -28.91 -14.35 -10.98
CA ARG A 341 -29.20 -13.16 -11.80
C ARG A 341 -29.10 -13.54 -13.28
N CYS A 342 -30.10 -13.17 -14.07
CA CYS A 342 -30.14 -13.47 -15.50
C CYS A 342 -30.52 -12.24 -16.33
N VAL A 343 -29.94 -12.14 -17.52
CA VAL A 343 -30.33 -11.17 -18.55
C VAL A 343 -30.90 -11.94 -19.72
N TYR A 344 -32.10 -11.59 -20.12
CA TYR A 344 -32.83 -12.22 -21.21
C TYR A 344 -32.89 -11.28 -22.41
N GLN A 345 -32.61 -11.82 -23.59
CA GLN A 345 -32.68 -11.13 -24.87
C GLN A 345 -33.88 -11.67 -25.65
N TYR A 346 -34.77 -10.80 -26.10
CA TYR A 346 -35.97 -11.13 -26.87
C TYR A 346 -35.95 -10.44 -28.24
N ASP A 347 -36.71 -11.01 -29.18
CA ASP A 347 -37.05 -10.32 -30.42
C ASP A 347 -38.05 -9.21 -30.08
N PRO A 348 -37.89 -7.97 -30.60
CA PRO A 348 -38.89 -6.92 -30.40
C PRO A 348 -40.31 -7.30 -30.84
N SER A 349 -40.45 -8.25 -31.77
CA SER A 349 -41.71 -8.73 -32.33
C SER A 349 -42.28 -9.97 -31.60
N ASP A 350 -41.45 -10.70 -30.86
CA ASP A 350 -41.83 -11.93 -30.13
C ASP A 350 -41.23 -11.95 -28.72
N LEU A 351 -42.09 -11.71 -27.73
CA LEU A 351 -41.75 -11.69 -26.30
C LEU A 351 -42.07 -13.00 -25.58
N THR A 352 -42.46 -14.06 -26.31
CA THR A 352 -42.89 -15.33 -25.70
C THR A 352 -41.72 -16.18 -25.24
N LYS A 353 -40.56 -16.12 -25.94
CA LYS A 353 -39.37 -16.90 -25.61
C LYS A 353 -38.09 -16.06 -25.79
N PRO A 354 -37.14 -16.13 -24.83
CA PRO A 354 -35.87 -15.46 -24.98
C PRO A 354 -35.01 -16.15 -26.05
N ILE A 355 -34.38 -15.35 -26.91
CA ILE A 355 -33.38 -15.77 -27.89
C ILE A 355 -32.11 -16.24 -27.16
N ASN A 356 -31.64 -15.46 -26.19
CA ASN A 356 -30.45 -15.76 -25.40
C ASN A 356 -30.67 -15.42 -23.92
N VAL A 357 -29.98 -16.17 -23.06
CA VAL A 357 -29.91 -15.92 -21.62
C VAL A 357 -28.45 -15.76 -21.22
N PHE A 358 -28.12 -14.64 -20.60
CA PHE A 358 -26.78 -14.32 -20.13
C PHE A 358 -26.74 -14.32 -18.60
N ASN A 359 -25.60 -14.71 -18.05
CA ASN A 359 -25.36 -14.74 -16.60
C ASN A 359 -25.01 -13.37 -16.02
N SER A 360 -24.80 -12.36 -16.86
CA SER A 360 -24.48 -10.99 -16.45
C SER A 360 -24.75 -9.98 -17.57
N LEU A 361 -25.05 -8.74 -17.18
CA LEU A 361 -25.18 -7.59 -18.11
C LEU A 361 -23.90 -7.35 -18.92
N ARG A 362 -22.74 -7.65 -18.33
CA ARG A 362 -21.44 -7.49 -18.98
C ARG A 362 -21.19 -8.54 -20.06
N GLN A 363 -21.64 -9.79 -19.84
CA GLN A 363 -21.63 -10.83 -20.86
C GLN A 363 -22.57 -10.48 -22.02
N ALA A 364 -23.77 -9.98 -21.71
CA ALA A 364 -24.74 -9.51 -22.70
C ALA A 364 -24.20 -8.34 -23.54
N ALA A 365 -23.53 -7.35 -22.93
CA ALA A 365 -22.93 -6.24 -23.67
C ALA A 365 -21.83 -6.68 -24.65
N ARG A 366 -21.02 -7.67 -24.26
CA ARG A 366 -19.94 -8.21 -25.11
C ARG A 366 -20.45 -8.99 -26.33
N SER A 367 -21.65 -9.56 -26.26
CA SER A 367 -22.20 -10.34 -27.39
C SER A 367 -22.59 -9.45 -28.59
N LEU A 368 -22.82 -8.15 -28.37
CA LEU A 368 -23.28 -7.20 -29.40
C LEU A 368 -22.19 -6.70 -30.37
N LYS A 369 -20.96 -7.24 -30.30
CA LYS A 369 -19.80 -6.98 -31.19
C LYS A 369 -19.37 -5.51 -31.40
N ASN A 370 -20.05 -4.53 -30.81
CA ASN A 370 -19.69 -3.11 -30.86
C ASN A 370 -18.99 -2.68 -29.56
N ALA A 371 -17.73 -2.22 -29.67
CA ALA A 371 -16.90 -1.82 -28.54
C ALA A 371 -17.41 -0.60 -27.75
N GLN A 372 -18.40 0.13 -28.28
CA GLN A 372 -19.01 1.28 -27.60
C GLN A 372 -20.18 0.89 -26.68
N PHE A 373 -20.65 -0.36 -26.72
CA PHE A 373 -21.78 -0.78 -25.90
C PHE A 373 -21.33 -1.31 -24.54
N HIS A 374 -21.89 -0.71 -23.49
CA HIS A 374 -21.65 -1.04 -22.09
C HIS A 374 -22.89 -1.63 -21.42
N ASP A 375 -22.68 -2.31 -20.30
CA ASP A 375 -23.70 -2.95 -19.47
C ASP A 375 -24.82 -2.00 -19.01
N TYR A 376 -24.50 -0.71 -18.83
CA TYR A 376 -25.51 0.29 -18.44
C TYR A 376 -26.58 0.55 -19.51
N HIS A 377 -26.25 0.41 -20.81
CA HIS A 377 -27.23 0.63 -21.88
C HIS A 377 -28.30 -0.45 -21.89
N ILE A 378 -27.88 -1.70 -21.72
CA ILE A 378 -28.79 -2.85 -21.63
C ILE A 378 -29.65 -2.74 -20.37
N ARG A 379 -29.08 -2.33 -19.24
CA ARG A 379 -29.84 -2.09 -18.00
C ARG A 379 -30.90 -1.00 -18.20
N ASN A 380 -30.54 0.12 -18.83
CA ASN A 380 -31.46 1.23 -19.08
C ASN A 380 -32.59 0.83 -20.02
N ALA A 381 -32.27 0.12 -21.11
CA ALA A 381 -33.26 -0.41 -22.06
C ALA A 381 -34.21 -1.43 -21.40
N SER A 382 -33.68 -2.28 -20.52
CA SER A 382 -34.48 -3.21 -19.72
C SER A 382 -35.45 -2.48 -18.79
N ASN A 383 -34.98 -1.46 -18.07
CA ASN A 383 -35.81 -0.73 -17.12
C ASN A 383 -36.90 0.11 -17.81
N LYS A 384 -36.60 0.66 -18.98
CA LYS A 384 -37.53 1.50 -19.77
C LYS A 384 -38.40 0.71 -20.73
N ASN A 385 -38.19 -0.59 -20.84
CA ASN A 385 -38.84 -1.44 -21.81
C ASN A 385 -38.63 -1.03 -23.27
N THR A 386 -37.48 -0.44 -23.60
CA THR A 386 -37.16 0.04 -24.97
C THR A 386 -36.25 -0.92 -25.73
N ILE A 387 -36.11 -0.70 -27.04
CA ILE A 387 -35.25 -1.51 -27.93
C ILE A 387 -33.82 -0.98 -27.85
N PHE A 388 -32.85 -1.88 -27.64
CA PHE A 388 -31.44 -1.53 -27.72
C PHE A 388 -30.68 -2.53 -28.57
N ALA A 389 -29.91 -2.02 -29.53
CA ALA A 389 -29.18 -2.83 -30.52
C ALA A 389 -30.09 -3.83 -31.25
N ASN A 390 -31.31 -3.41 -31.62
CA ASN A 390 -32.37 -4.19 -32.27
C ASN A 390 -32.97 -5.33 -31.43
N PHE A 391 -32.72 -5.37 -30.12
CA PHE A 391 -33.27 -6.38 -29.22
C PHE A 391 -34.02 -5.78 -28.04
N ARG A 392 -34.97 -6.55 -27.51
CA ARG A 392 -35.66 -6.26 -26.26
C ARG A 392 -34.97 -6.98 -25.10
N TRP A 393 -34.74 -6.28 -23.99
CA TRP A 393 -33.94 -6.79 -22.87
C TRP A 393 -34.75 -6.90 -21.58
N TYR A 394 -34.56 -7.98 -20.82
CA TYR A 394 -35.14 -8.11 -19.48
C TYR A 394 -34.07 -8.56 -18.49
N TYR A 395 -33.98 -7.89 -17.35
CA TYR A 395 -32.95 -8.12 -16.34
C TYR A 395 -33.58 -8.38 -14.98
N THR A 396 -33.18 -9.48 -14.33
CA THR A 396 -33.62 -9.82 -12.97
C THR A 396 -32.50 -9.54 -11.97
N ASP A 397 -32.73 -8.60 -11.05
CA ASP A 397 -31.93 -8.47 -9.84
C ASP A 397 -32.42 -9.48 -8.80
N GLY A 398 -31.50 -10.11 -8.07
CA GLY A 398 -31.72 -11.34 -7.30
C GLY A 398 -32.66 -11.29 -6.08
N GLU A 399 -33.62 -10.37 -6.05
CA GLU A 399 -34.69 -10.26 -5.07
C GLU A 399 -36.03 -10.52 -5.77
N ASP A 400 -36.41 -11.80 -5.80
CA ASP A 400 -37.63 -12.34 -6.42
C ASP A 400 -37.76 -12.17 -7.95
N VAL A 401 -38.80 -12.80 -8.49
CA VAL A 401 -39.23 -12.86 -9.89
C VAL A 401 -38.73 -14.09 -10.66
N SER A 402 -39.44 -15.20 -10.45
CA SER A 402 -39.80 -16.10 -11.56
C SER A 402 -40.16 -15.28 -12.79
N LEU A 403 -39.71 -15.67 -14.00
CA LEU A 403 -40.08 -15.00 -15.25
C LEU A 403 -41.55 -14.55 -15.20
N PRO A 404 -41.86 -13.25 -15.36
CA PRO A 404 -43.24 -12.80 -15.33
C PRO A 404 -44.00 -13.55 -16.42
N SER A 405 -45.21 -14.01 -16.10
CA SER A 405 -46.06 -14.81 -17.00
C SER A 405 -46.28 -14.15 -18.37
N THR A 406 -46.10 -12.82 -18.44
CA THR A 406 -46.10 -12.01 -19.65
C THR A 406 -45.20 -10.79 -19.45
N LEU A 407 -44.32 -10.48 -20.42
CA LEU A 407 -43.47 -9.29 -20.39
C LEU A 407 -44.24 -8.02 -20.82
N PRO A 408 -43.89 -6.84 -20.28
CA PRO A 408 -44.48 -5.57 -20.71
C PRO A 408 -44.13 -5.24 -22.16
N LEU A 409 -45.11 -4.66 -22.87
CA LEU A 409 -44.98 -4.23 -24.27
C LEU A 409 -43.80 -3.25 -24.45
N THR A 410 -43.18 -3.32 -25.62
CA THR A 410 -42.06 -2.46 -26.00
C THR A 410 -42.51 -1.00 -26.09
N GLN A 411 -41.81 -0.11 -25.39
CA GLN A 411 -42.05 1.33 -25.48
C GLN A 411 -41.20 1.93 -26.61
N GLU A 412 -41.78 2.85 -27.39
CA GLU A 412 -41.01 3.66 -28.33
C GLU A 412 -40.06 4.57 -27.54
N ASP A 413 -38.81 4.69 -28.00
CA ASP A 413 -37.80 5.54 -27.38
C ASP A 413 -38.28 7.00 -27.44
N ASN A 414 -38.93 7.47 -26.38
CA ASN A 414 -38.94 8.89 -26.07
C ASN A 414 -37.52 9.23 -25.65
N GLU A 415 -36.69 9.66 -26.61
CA GLU A 415 -35.41 10.28 -26.29
C GLU A 415 -35.68 11.31 -25.18
N PRO A 416 -34.96 11.28 -24.05
CA PRO A 416 -35.06 12.36 -23.09
C PRO A 416 -34.60 13.60 -23.83
N SER A 417 -35.54 14.44 -24.27
CA SER A 417 -35.24 15.76 -24.77
C SER A 417 -34.43 16.41 -23.66
N ARG A 418 -33.14 16.63 -23.92
CA ARG A 418 -32.34 17.39 -22.96
C ARG A 418 -33.05 18.71 -22.85
N ASN A 419 -33.47 19.09 -21.64
CA ASN A 419 -34.09 20.37 -21.36
C ASN A 419 -33.05 21.48 -21.58
N THR A 420 -32.73 21.75 -22.85
CA THR A 420 -31.78 22.74 -23.33
C THR A 420 -32.57 23.93 -23.80
N GLY A 421 -32.65 24.97 -22.96
CA GLY A 421 -33.45 26.15 -23.21
C GLY A 421 -33.41 27.09 -22.02
N LEU A 422 -34.10 28.22 -22.14
CA LEU A 422 -34.20 29.20 -21.08
C LEU A 422 -35.03 28.67 -19.91
N ILE A 423 -34.72 29.13 -18.70
CA ILE A 423 -35.36 28.67 -17.47
C ILE A 423 -36.16 29.80 -16.87
N ALA A 424 -37.46 29.59 -16.71
CA ALA A 424 -38.35 30.55 -16.07
C ALA A 424 -38.46 30.25 -14.57
N GLN A 425 -38.27 31.29 -13.76
CA GLN A 425 -38.68 31.35 -12.36
C GLN A 425 -40.08 31.93 -12.31
N VAL A 426 -41.02 31.12 -11.83
CA VAL A 426 -42.44 31.44 -11.78
C VAL A 426 -42.88 31.58 -10.33
N ASP A 427 -43.80 32.51 -10.10
CA ASP A 427 -44.36 32.77 -8.78
C ASP A 427 -45.11 31.55 -8.20
N LYS A 428 -45.31 31.55 -6.88
CA LYS A 428 -45.98 30.47 -6.13
C LYS A 428 -47.39 30.17 -6.63
N ASP A 429 -48.10 31.17 -7.16
CA ASP A 429 -49.46 31.02 -7.65
C ASP A 429 -49.52 30.71 -9.16
N LYS A 430 -48.36 30.56 -9.83
CA LYS A 430 -48.24 30.33 -11.28
C LYS A 430 -49.00 31.35 -12.15
N THR A 431 -49.08 32.59 -11.69
CA THR A 431 -49.78 33.68 -12.36
C THR A 431 -48.89 34.50 -13.28
N HIS A 432 -47.60 34.63 -12.95
CA HIS A 432 -46.64 35.41 -13.73
C HIS A 432 -45.20 34.92 -13.57
N ILE A 433 -44.40 35.15 -14.62
CA ILE A 433 -42.96 34.85 -14.65
C ILE A 433 -42.20 35.99 -13.96
N ILE A 434 -41.39 35.65 -12.97
CA ILE A 434 -40.57 36.61 -12.21
C ILE A 434 -39.30 36.92 -13.00
N ASN A 435 -38.55 35.89 -13.40
CA ASN A 435 -37.29 36.02 -14.13
C ASN A 435 -37.09 34.87 -15.11
N VAL A 436 -36.29 35.11 -16.15
CA VAL A 436 -35.88 34.10 -17.13
C VAL A 436 -34.36 34.07 -17.21
N PHE A 437 -33.76 32.89 -17.12
CA PHE A 437 -32.32 32.68 -17.06
C PHE A 437 -31.82 31.86 -18.24
N ALA A 438 -30.60 32.15 -18.69
CA ALA A 438 -29.94 31.39 -19.76
C ALA A 438 -29.52 29.97 -19.34
N SER A 439 -29.31 29.72 -18.04
CA SER A 439 -28.95 28.40 -17.51
C SER A 439 -29.28 28.25 -16.02
N GLN A 440 -29.33 27.01 -15.52
CA GLN A 440 -29.55 26.72 -14.08
C GLN A 440 -28.45 27.35 -13.20
N ARG A 441 -27.23 27.49 -13.73
CA ARG A 441 -26.10 28.12 -13.01
C ARG A 441 -26.25 29.64 -12.92
N ASP A 442 -26.84 30.28 -13.93
CA ASP A 442 -27.10 31.71 -13.89
C ASP A 442 -28.25 32.01 -12.92
N ALA A 443 -29.29 31.17 -12.94
CA ALA A 443 -30.37 31.22 -11.96
C ALA A 443 -29.86 31.05 -10.51
N GLU A 444 -28.93 30.13 -10.26
CA GLU A 444 -28.33 29.94 -8.94
C GLU A 444 -27.60 31.18 -8.41
N LYS A 445 -26.85 31.88 -9.28
CA LYS A 445 -26.11 33.09 -8.91
C LYS A 445 -27.03 34.25 -8.52
N GLU A 446 -28.19 34.36 -9.17
CA GLU A 446 -29.12 35.48 -8.98
C GLU A 446 -30.19 35.20 -7.91
N THR A 447 -30.59 33.93 -7.74
CA THR A 447 -31.69 33.56 -6.82
C THR A 447 -31.22 32.90 -5.52
N ASN A 448 -29.91 32.63 -5.38
CA ASN A 448 -29.31 31.89 -4.27
C ASN A 448 -29.95 30.50 -4.04
N VAL A 449 -30.61 29.95 -5.07
CA VAL A 449 -31.16 28.58 -5.07
C VAL A 449 -30.16 27.66 -5.74
N HIS A 450 -29.74 26.62 -5.03
CA HIS A 450 -28.72 25.72 -5.55
C HIS A 450 -29.19 25.02 -6.85
N ASN A 451 -28.31 24.89 -7.85
CA ASN A 451 -28.65 24.38 -9.18
C ASN A 451 -29.37 23.02 -9.15
N CYS A 452 -28.98 22.13 -8.23
CA CYS A 452 -29.65 20.83 -8.07
C CYS A 452 -31.14 20.97 -7.73
N GLN A 453 -31.53 21.97 -6.92
CA GLN A 453 -32.92 22.21 -6.55
C GLN A 453 -33.72 22.78 -7.73
N ILE A 454 -33.09 23.66 -8.52
CA ILE A 454 -33.68 24.20 -9.77
C ILE A 454 -33.94 23.05 -10.76
N SER A 455 -32.92 22.20 -10.98
CA SER A 455 -33.02 21.04 -11.89
C SER A 455 -34.10 20.05 -11.45
N MET A 456 -34.18 19.78 -10.14
CA MET A 456 -35.26 18.98 -9.58
C MET A 456 -36.62 19.66 -9.78
N GLY A 457 -36.72 20.97 -9.52
CA GLY A 457 -37.95 21.75 -9.70
C GLY A 457 -38.49 21.69 -11.13
N VAL A 458 -37.61 21.80 -12.13
CA VAL A 458 -37.96 21.66 -13.56
C VAL A 458 -38.42 20.24 -13.89
N THR A 459 -37.82 19.22 -13.30
CA THR A 459 -38.13 17.82 -13.61
C THR A 459 -39.39 17.33 -12.90
N THR A 460 -39.56 17.69 -11.63
CA THR A 460 -40.66 17.21 -10.79
C THR A 460 -41.86 18.17 -10.76
N GLY A 461 -41.69 19.39 -11.25
CA GLY A 461 -42.73 20.43 -11.24
C GLY A 461 -43.14 20.89 -9.83
N THR A 462 -42.33 20.61 -8.81
CA THR A 462 -42.64 20.93 -7.40
C THR A 462 -42.06 22.28 -6.99
N LEU A 463 -42.69 22.94 -6.03
CA LEU A 463 -42.19 24.20 -5.44
C LEU A 463 -40.80 23.99 -4.81
N LYS A 464 -39.82 24.81 -5.21
CA LYS A 464 -38.46 24.79 -4.66
C LYS A 464 -38.05 26.21 -4.26
N ASN A 465 -37.73 26.36 -2.98
CA ASN A 465 -37.39 27.65 -2.36
C ASN A 465 -38.42 28.76 -2.63
N GLY A 466 -39.71 28.43 -2.59
CA GLY A 466 -40.80 29.40 -2.78
C GLY A 466 -41.21 29.65 -4.24
N TYR A 467 -40.52 29.07 -5.22
CA TYR A 467 -40.77 29.31 -6.65
C TYR A 467 -41.05 28.01 -7.43
N TYR A 468 -41.75 28.14 -8.54
CA TYR A 468 -41.82 27.10 -9.57
C TYR A 468 -40.74 27.34 -10.63
N TRP A 469 -40.10 26.25 -11.05
CA TRP A 469 -39.05 26.27 -12.06
C TRP A 469 -39.53 25.47 -13.26
N MET A 470 -39.50 26.06 -14.45
CA MET A 470 -39.91 25.40 -15.68
C MET A 470 -39.12 25.92 -16.88
N MET A 471 -39.13 25.17 -17.98
CA MET A 471 -38.51 25.63 -19.23
C MET A 471 -39.39 26.74 -19.80
N TYR A 472 -38.78 27.87 -20.18
CA TYR A 472 -39.51 29.01 -20.72
C TYR A 472 -40.36 28.62 -21.93
N ASP A 473 -39.84 27.75 -22.79
CA ASP A 473 -40.55 27.29 -23.99
C ASP A 473 -41.81 26.49 -23.65
N THR A 474 -41.81 25.79 -22.50
CA THR A 474 -42.94 25.01 -22.00
C THR A 474 -43.96 25.83 -21.21
N CYS A 475 -43.68 27.12 -20.93
CA CYS A 475 -44.66 28.02 -20.32
C CYS A 475 -45.81 28.32 -21.29
N THR A 476 -47.02 28.45 -20.77
CA THR A 476 -48.19 28.88 -21.55
C THR A 476 -48.01 30.29 -22.10
N ASP A 477 -48.68 30.62 -23.21
CA ASP A 477 -48.55 31.91 -23.86
C ASP A 477 -49.02 33.07 -22.95
N ASP A 478 -50.02 32.83 -22.10
CA ASP A 478 -50.48 33.77 -21.08
C ASP A 478 -49.37 34.11 -20.07
N LEU A 479 -48.59 33.11 -19.65
CA LEU A 479 -47.45 33.30 -18.76
C LEU A 479 -46.30 34.04 -19.45
N LYS A 480 -46.05 33.76 -20.72
CA LYS A 480 -45.03 34.47 -21.51
C LYS A 480 -45.39 35.94 -21.71
N GLN A 481 -46.66 36.27 -21.93
CA GLN A 481 -47.15 37.64 -22.05
C GLN A 481 -47.06 38.44 -20.74
N SER A 482 -47.12 37.77 -19.59
CA SER A 482 -46.98 38.41 -18.27
C SER A 482 -45.56 38.90 -17.95
N PHE A 483 -44.54 38.40 -18.68
CA PHE A 483 -43.14 38.72 -18.43
C PHE A 483 -42.75 40.09 -19.00
N LYS A 484 -42.33 41.01 -18.13
CA LYS A 484 -41.95 42.39 -18.51
C LYS A 484 -40.43 42.60 -18.69
N GLY A 485 -39.62 41.56 -18.53
CA GLY A 485 -38.16 41.64 -18.67
C GLY A 485 -37.67 41.34 -20.09
N SER A 486 -36.39 41.62 -20.37
CA SER A 486 -35.73 41.16 -21.59
C SER A 486 -35.33 39.69 -21.47
N LEU A 487 -35.51 38.91 -22.54
CA LEU A 487 -35.05 37.53 -22.57
C LEU A 487 -33.52 37.49 -22.71
N PRO A 488 -32.81 36.73 -21.87
CA PRO A 488 -31.38 36.59 -22.01
C PRO A 488 -31.04 35.79 -23.27
N GLU A 489 -29.91 36.10 -23.91
CA GLU A 489 -29.44 35.31 -25.04
C GLU A 489 -29.17 33.87 -24.60
N PRO A 490 -29.67 32.86 -25.33
CA PRO A 490 -29.41 31.47 -24.99
C PRO A 490 -27.90 31.21 -25.10
N LYS A 491 -27.29 30.77 -23.99
CA LYS A 491 -25.89 30.33 -24.02
C LYS A 491 -25.79 29.11 -24.92
N ARG A 492 -25.14 29.27 -26.08
CA ARG A 492 -24.73 28.12 -26.90
C ARG A 492 -23.90 27.19 -26.02
N MET A 493 -24.23 25.90 -26.01
CA MET A 493 -23.35 24.91 -25.39
C MET A 493 -22.03 24.91 -26.16
N MET A 494 -21.03 25.63 -25.67
CA MET A 494 -19.65 25.31 -26.02
C MET A 494 -19.41 23.90 -25.46
N THR A 495 -19.26 22.91 -26.33
CA THR A 495 -18.64 21.65 -25.95
C THR A 495 -17.30 22.01 -25.34
N CYS A 496 -17.15 21.81 -24.03
CA CYS A 496 -15.94 22.12 -23.26
C CYS A 496 -14.76 21.18 -23.62
N SER A 497 -14.71 20.67 -24.86
CA SER A 497 -13.62 19.86 -25.36
C SER A 497 -12.42 20.76 -25.59
N LYS A 498 -11.48 20.70 -24.65
CA LYS A 498 -10.18 21.33 -24.79
C LYS A 498 -9.38 20.56 -25.84
N ASN A 499 -8.77 21.27 -26.77
CA ASN A 499 -7.85 20.69 -27.73
C ASN A 499 -6.61 20.17 -26.99
N VAL A 500 -6.02 19.08 -27.49
CA VAL A 500 -4.84 18.47 -26.87
C VAL A 500 -3.75 18.28 -27.90
N GLN A 501 -2.61 18.90 -27.68
CA GLN A 501 -1.44 18.81 -28.54
C GLN A 501 -0.55 17.65 -28.11
N ARG A 502 -0.13 16.85 -29.09
CA ARG A 502 0.93 15.85 -28.96
C ARG A 502 2.23 16.46 -29.42
N ILE A 503 3.22 16.45 -28.55
CA ILE A 503 4.50 17.15 -28.72
C ILE A 503 5.63 16.13 -28.65
N ASP A 504 6.58 16.26 -29.57
CA ASP A 504 7.83 15.48 -29.55
C ASP A 504 8.66 15.85 -28.30
N PRO A 505 9.04 14.88 -27.45
CA PRO A 505 9.82 15.15 -26.24
C PRO A 505 11.19 15.80 -26.49
N ILE A 506 11.81 15.53 -27.63
CA ILE A 506 13.19 15.94 -27.96
C ILE A 506 13.17 17.29 -28.70
N THR A 507 12.33 17.41 -29.73
CA THR A 507 12.29 18.61 -30.58
C THR A 507 11.34 19.69 -30.07
N ASN A 508 10.49 19.37 -29.08
CA ASN A 508 9.39 20.20 -28.57
C ASN A 508 8.45 20.73 -29.67
N LYS A 509 8.42 20.10 -30.84
CA LYS A 509 7.50 20.45 -31.93
C LYS A 509 6.16 19.75 -31.73
N VAL A 510 5.07 20.49 -31.99
CA VAL A 510 3.72 19.92 -32.03
C VAL A 510 3.62 19.00 -33.24
N LEU A 511 3.40 17.72 -33.00
CA LEU A 511 3.23 16.70 -34.03
C LEU A 511 1.77 16.64 -34.50
N GLU A 512 0.82 16.75 -33.58
CA GLU A 512 -0.61 16.58 -33.88
C GLU A 512 -1.47 17.27 -32.81
N THR A 513 -2.67 17.72 -33.18
CA THR A 513 -3.65 18.31 -32.26
C THR A 513 -4.97 17.56 -32.32
N TYR A 514 -5.37 16.98 -31.21
CA TYR A 514 -6.63 16.27 -31.02
C TYR A 514 -7.72 17.23 -30.54
N HIS A 515 -8.97 16.97 -30.91
CA HIS A 515 -10.11 17.81 -30.55
C HIS A 515 -10.58 17.58 -29.10
N CYS A 516 -10.39 16.36 -28.57
CA CYS A 516 -10.70 16.08 -27.18
C CYS A 516 -9.78 15.01 -26.56
N ILE A 517 -9.73 14.97 -25.23
CA ILE A 517 -8.97 13.95 -24.47
C ILE A 517 -9.47 12.53 -24.77
N GLN A 518 -10.77 12.37 -25.10
CA GLN A 518 -11.36 11.06 -25.36
C GLN A 518 -10.73 10.38 -26.60
N ASP A 519 -10.40 11.14 -27.64
CA ASP A 519 -9.78 10.60 -28.86
C ASP A 519 -8.42 9.97 -28.54
N ILE A 520 -7.64 10.65 -27.69
CA ILE A 520 -6.34 10.15 -27.20
C ILE A 520 -6.56 8.89 -26.35
N CYS A 521 -7.53 8.90 -25.44
CA CYS A 521 -7.85 7.74 -24.60
C CYS A 521 -8.22 6.50 -25.42
N ASN A 522 -8.99 6.69 -26.49
CA ASN A 522 -9.41 5.61 -27.39
C ASN A 522 -8.23 5.03 -28.19
N GLN A 523 -7.34 5.91 -28.67
CA GLN A 523 -6.18 5.54 -29.49
C GLN A 523 -5.05 4.91 -28.66
N TYR A 524 -4.67 5.52 -27.53
CA TYR A 524 -3.53 5.11 -26.71
C TYR A 524 -3.90 4.19 -25.53
N LYS A 525 -5.18 3.80 -25.45
CA LYS A 525 -5.75 2.93 -24.40
C LYS A 525 -5.37 3.39 -23.00
N CYS A 526 -5.64 4.66 -22.71
CA CYS A 526 -5.35 5.29 -21.42
C CYS A 526 -6.57 6.01 -20.86
N CYS A 527 -6.55 6.39 -19.58
CA CYS A 527 -7.64 7.13 -18.96
C CYS A 527 -7.38 8.64 -19.00
N HIS A 528 -8.46 9.44 -18.86
CA HIS A 528 -8.39 10.91 -18.85
C HIS A 528 -7.44 11.46 -17.79
N LYS A 529 -7.35 10.80 -16.62
CA LYS A 529 -6.48 11.21 -15.52
C LYS A 529 -5.01 11.18 -15.91
N SER A 530 -4.57 10.17 -16.68
CA SER A 530 -3.18 10.04 -17.11
C SER A 530 -2.74 11.17 -18.03
N ILE A 531 -3.57 11.54 -19.00
CA ILE A 531 -3.29 12.65 -19.93
C ILE A 531 -3.29 13.99 -19.20
N ASN A 532 -4.25 14.21 -18.29
CA ASN A 532 -4.28 15.42 -17.46
C ASN A 532 -3.05 15.53 -16.55
N LYS A 533 -2.58 14.42 -15.98
CA LYS A 533 -1.35 14.42 -15.16
C LYS A 533 -0.14 14.75 -16.01
N ALA A 534 0.05 14.05 -17.14
CA ALA A 534 1.16 14.27 -18.05
C ALA A 534 1.20 15.70 -18.59
N SER A 535 0.04 16.28 -18.91
CA SER A 535 -0.03 17.68 -19.35
C SER A 535 0.29 18.70 -18.27
N LYS A 536 0.01 18.40 -17.00
CA LYS A 536 0.32 19.30 -15.88
C LYS A 536 1.78 19.19 -15.43
N SER A 537 2.33 17.98 -15.40
CA SER A 537 3.72 17.76 -14.98
C SER A 537 4.73 18.02 -16.10
N GLY A 538 4.30 18.00 -17.36
CA GLY A 538 5.18 18.08 -18.51
C GLY A 538 5.97 16.78 -18.76
N ASP A 539 5.62 15.71 -18.05
CA ASP A 539 6.27 14.41 -18.18
C ASP A 539 5.95 13.75 -19.52
N VAL A 540 6.89 12.95 -20.01
CA VAL A 540 6.69 12.12 -21.19
C VAL A 540 5.77 10.97 -20.84
N PHE A 541 4.61 10.90 -21.50
CA PHE A 541 3.64 9.83 -21.35
C PHE A 541 3.38 9.17 -22.71
N LYS A 542 3.51 7.83 -22.75
CA LYS A 542 3.40 7.05 -24.00
C LYS A 542 4.36 7.54 -25.11
N GLY A 543 5.53 8.05 -24.73
CA GLY A 543 6.56 8.52 -25.66
C GLY A 543 6.39 9.95 -26.16
N TYR A 544 5.37 10.70 -25.68
CA TYR A 544 5.09 12.07 -26.11
C TYR A 544 4.87 13.00 -24.92
N LYS A 545 5.09 14.30 -25.12
CA LYS A 545 4.58 15.35 -24.23
C LYS A 545 3.17 15.73 -24.66
N TRP A 546 2.31 16.05 -23.70
CA TRP A 546 0.92 16.38 -23.95
C TRP A 546 0.63 17.78 -23.43
N ASN A 547 -0.08 18.60 -24.19
CA ASN A 547 -0.46 19.94 -23.76
C ASN A 547 -1.95 20.18 -24.02
N ILE A 548 -2.71 20.43 -22.97
CA ILE A 548 -4.15 20.72 -23.06
C ILE A 548 -4.32 22.23 -23.28
N VAL A 549 -4.74 22.60 -24.47
CA VAL A 549 -4.95 23.99 -24.89
C VAL A 549 -6.39 24.38 -24.53
N ALA A 550 -6.54 25.47 -23.78
CA ALA A 550 -7.86 26.07 -23.57
C ALA A 550 -8.34 26.66 -24.90
N VAL A 551 -9.56 26.29 -25.32
CA VAL A 551 -10.25 26.89 -26.47
C VAL A 551 -10.82 28.24 -26.07
#